data_AF-A0A2P6VHF8-F1
#
_entry.id   AF-A0A2P6VHF8-F1
#
_cell.length_a   1.000
_cell.length_b   1.000
_cell.length_c   1.000
_cell.angle_alpha   90.00
_cell.angle_beta   90.00
_cell.angle_gamma   90.00
#
_symmetry.space_group_name_H-M   'P 1'
#
loop_
_entity.id
_entity.type
_entity.pdbx_description
1 polymer ?
#
loop_
_entity_poly.entity_id
_entity_poly.type
_entity_poly.pdbx_seq_one_letter_code
_entity_poly.pdbx_strand_id
1 'polypeptide(L)'
;MGTAATMQAARTQRTRVLVTAGGVALLLLGVARFSGHGPAWLQGDTLFKSYTGDPELQDTFEDVYKRGKWGSDGGGSGAGSTVEITKGTRALLKQAITDLGVRSMIDVPCGAMVWMPLLLEEVEKEQPSFKYLGLDITASVVKKNKKTFATKKNWRFGAFDLTSQALPRGYDLIHTRDALQHLSCRSIVAALRTLATSSSRYLLVGSYNATTNVDIEDGEYFDLNLRRPPYNLDKPLAVFAENNPQFAPKFQLLYSIPELAKQDFAAMKLRCAFPQACPDCP
;
A
#
# COMPACT_ATOMS: atom_id res chain seq x y z
N MET A 1 -0.32 59.89 -58.08
CA MET A 1 0.83 59.70 -57.17
C MET A 1 0.98 58.19 -57.02
N GLY A 2 1.65 57.43 -57.90
CA GLY A 2 3.11 57.38 -58.15
C GLY A 2 3.81 56.79 -56.92
N THR A 3 4.49 55.64 -56.88
CA THR A 3 5.10 54.67 -57.83
C THR A 3 5.42 53.38 -57.01
N ALA A 4 5.14 52.14 -57.43
CA ALA A 4 6.03 51.16 -58.11
C ALA A 4 7.53 51.25 -57.69
N ALA A 5 8.35 50.20 -57.46
CA ALA A 5 8.36 48.75 -57.66
C ALA A 5 9.44 48.18 -56.67
N THR A 6 9.70 46.88 -56.46
CA THR A 6 10.29 45.95 -57.44
C THR A 6 10.34 44.52 -56.86
N MET A 7 9.96 43.55 -57.70
CA MET A 7 10.22 42.11 -57.57
C MET A 7 11.71 41.78 -57.75
N GLN A 8 12.15 40.62 -57.24
CA GLN A 8 12.80 39.65 -58.14
C GLN A 8 12.71 38.21 -57.64
N ALA A 9 12.49 37.33 -58.62
CA ALA A 9 12.23 35.92 -58.49
C ALA A 9 13.44 35.06 -58.87
N ALA A 10 13.45 33.84 -58.32
CA ALA A 10 13.84 32.56 -58.90
C ALA A 10 15.23 32.37 -59.57
N ARG A 11 15.94 31.33 -59.13
CA ARG A 11 16.59 30.40 -60.07
C ARG A 11 16.54 28.95 -59.57
N THR A 12 16.05 28.11 -60.46
CA THR A 12 15.90 26.66 -60.44
C THR A 12 17.18 25.93 -60.85
N GLN A 13 17.37 24.70 -60.38
CA GLN A 13 17.73 23.46 -61.13
C GLN A 13 18.15 22.38 -60.11
N ARG A 14 17.33 21.35 -59.86
CA ARG A 14 17.19 20.04 -60.55
C ARG A 14 18.37 19.06 -60.33
N THR A 15 17.97 17.87 -59.87
CA THR A 15 18.63 16.55 -60.02
C THR A 15 19.86 16.31 -59.10
N ARG A 16 19.97 15.24 -58.30
CA ARG A 16 19.77 13.81 -58.60
C ARG A 16 19.51 13.00 -57.32
N VAL A 17 18.62 12.01 -57.45
CA VAL A 17 18.60 10.81 -56.60
C VAL A 17 19.89 10.03 -56.86
N LEU A 18 20.66 9.74 -55.82
CA LEU A 18 21.66 8.68 -55.83
C LEU A 18 21.29 7.68 -54.74
N VAL A 19 20.64 6.60 -55.16
CA VAL A 19 20.53 5.37 -54.37
C VAL A 19 21.85 4.64 -54.58
N THR A 20 22.64 4.50 -53.53
CA THR A 20 23.70 3.48 -53.46
C THR A 20 23.34 2.51 -52.36
N ALA A 21 23.14 1.27 -52.78
CA ALA A 21 22.86 0.13 -51.94
C ALA A 21 23.99 -0.11 -50.93
N GLY A 22 23.62 -0.54 -49.73
CA GLY A 22 24.56 -1.17 -48.80
C GLY A 22 24.31 -0.76 -47.34
N GLY A 23 23.84 -1.71 -46.55
CA GLY A 23 24.00 -1.67 -45.10
C GLY A 23 22.77 -1.22 -44.32
N VAL A 24 21.83 -2.14 -44.13
CA VAL A 24 20.88 -2.09 -43.02
C VAL A 24 21.69 -2.21 -41.73
N ALA A 25 21.94 -1.09 -41.04
CA ALA A 25 22.34 -1.13 -39.64
C ALA A 25 21.08 -1.27 -38.79
N LEU A 26 20.54 -2.49 -38.76
CA LEU A 26 19.63 -2.91 -37.71
C LEU A 26 20.46 -2.87 -36.42
N LEU A 27 20.19 -1.92 -35.53
CA LEU A 27 20.65 -2.02 -34.15
C LEU A 27 19.95 -3.22 -33.52
N LEU A 28 20.54 -4.40 -33.70
CA LEU A 28 20.29 -5.57 -32.87
C LEU A 28 20.87 -5.24 -31.49
N LEU A 29 20.08 -4.56 -30.67
CA LEU A 29 20.22 -4.66 -29.22
C LEU A 29 20.15 -6.15 -28.89
N GLY A 30 21.29 -6.69 -28.48
CA GLY A 30 21.44 -8.10 -28.20
C GLY A 30 20.28 -8.58 -27.34
N VAL A 31 19.55 -9.56 -27.85
CA VAL A 31 18.68 -10.39 -27.03
C VAL A 31 19.62 -11.14 -26.10
N ALA A 32 19.85 -10.60 -24.91
CA ALA A 32 20.42 -11.36 -23.83
C ALA A 32 19.54 -12.60 -23.66
N ARG A 33 20.10 -13.77 -23.96
CA ARG A 33 19.51 -15.05 -23.61
C ARG A 33 19.34 -15.04 -22.09
N PHE A 34 18.15 -14.69 -21.63
CA PHE A 34 17.73 -14.96 -20.27
C PHE A 34 17.71 -16.48 -20.12
N SER A 35 18.77 -17.01 -19.53
CA SER A 35 18.84 -18.36 -19.02
C SER A 35 17.76 -18.54 -17.95
N GLY A 36 16.59 -19.04 -18.37
CA GLY A 36 15.76 -20.01 -17.65
C GLY A 36 15.41 -19.74 -16.18
N HIS A 37 15.22 -18.49 -15.76
CA HIS A 37 14.62 -18.19 -14.45
C HIS A 37 13.39 -17.31 -14.69
N GLY A 38 12.21 -17.83 -14.34
CA GLY A 38 10.98 -17.04 -14.38
C GLY A 38 11.13 -15.74 -13.58
N PRO A 39 10.35 -14.69 -13.90
CA PRO A 39 10.48 -13.39 -13.25
C PRO A 39 10.39 -13.54 -11.72
N ALA A 40 11.25 -12.82 -10.98
CA ALA A 40 11.50 -12.96 -9.54
C ALA A 40 10.25 -12.99 -8.63
N TRP A 41 9.09 -12.52 -9.11
CA TRP A 41 7.81 -12.58 -8.40
C TRP A 41 7.14 -13.98 -8.43
N LEU A 42 7.49 -14.84 -9.40
CA LEU A 42 7.04 -16.25 -9.46
C LEU A 42 7.76 -17.14 -8.43
N GLN A 43 8.85 -16.66 -7.82
CA GLN A 43 9.51 -17.36 -6.70
C GLN A 43 8.75 -17.19 -5.37
N GLY A 44 7.51 -16.67 -5.42
CA GLY A 44 6.70 -16.23 -4.27
C GLY A 44 6.31 -17.30 -3.26
N ASP A 45 6.57 -18.58 -3.52
CA ASP A 45 6.44 -19.63 -2.50
C ASP A 45 7.61 -19.62 -1.50
N THR A 46 8.71 -18.94 -1.85
CA THR A 46 9.85 -18.74 -0.94
C THR A 46 9.75 -17.50 -0.05
N LEU A 47 8.83 -16.57 -0.35
CA LEU A 47 8.62 -15.32 0.40
C LEU A 47 8.13 -15.55 1.84
N PHE A 48 7.54 -16.72 2.13
CA PHE A 48 6.89 -17.02 3.41
C PHE A 48 7.38 -18.34 4.04
N LYS A 49 8.66 -18.69 3.85
CA LYS A 49 9.21 -20.01 4.23
C LYS A 49 9.08 -20.37 5.71
N SER A 50 8.87 -19.41 6.59
CA SER A 50 8.38 -19.65 7.95
C SER A 50 7.80 -18.36 8.51
N TYR A 51 6.58 -18.42 9.07
CA TYR A 51 6.09 -17.36 9.95
C TYR A 51 7.00 -17.30 11.18
N THR A 52 7.54 -16.12 11.49
CA THR A 52 8.43 -15.88 12.64
C THR A 52 7.90 -14.74 13.50
N GLY A 53 6.62 -14.41 13.34
CA GLY A 53 5.97 -13.37 14.12
C GLY A 53 5.67 -13.83 15.54
N ASP A 54 5.18 -12.90 16.35
CA ASP A 54 4.80 -13.18 17.73
C ASP A 54 3.63 -14.19 17.75
N PRO A 55 3.78 -15.36 18.41
CA PRO A 55 2.71 -16.34 18.50
C PRO A 55 1.54 -15.86 19.37
N GLU A 56 1.77 -15.06 20.42
CA GLU A 56 0.70 -14.55 21.29
C GLU A 56 -0.16 -13.51 20.56
N LEU A 57 0.49 -12.65 19.77
CA LEU A 57 -0.21 -11.69 18.93
C LEU A 57 -1.02 -12.40 17.83
N GLN A 58 -0.44 -13.43 17.20
CA GLN A 58 -1.17 -14.25 16.23
C GLN A 58 -2.38 -14.94 16.85
N ASP A 59 -2.23 -15.54 18.04
CA ASP A 59 -3.31 -16.20 18.74
C ASP A 59 -4.44 -15.22 19.12
N THR A 60 -4.09 -13.98 19.50
CA THR A 60 -5.06 -12.92 19.78
C THR A 60 -6.00 -12.68 18.59
N PHE A 61 -5.44 -12.51 17.38
CA PHE A 61 -6.25 -12.25 16.18
C PHE A 61 -6.86 -13.53 15.58
N GLU A 62 -6.24 -14.70 15.74
CA GLU A 62 -6.91 -15.98 15.44
C GLU A 62 -8.16 -16.16 16.29
N ASP A 63 -8.11 -15.79 17.57
CA ASP A 63 -9.25 -15.89 18.47
C ASP A 63 -10.39 -14.93 18.08
N VAL A 64 -10.07 -13.76 17.53
CA VAL A 64 -11.06 -12.82 16.97
C VAL A 64 -11.91 -13.51 15.90
N TYR A 65 -11.29 -14.18 14.93
CA TYR A 65 -12.02 -14.89 13.86
C TYR A 65 -12.68 -16.17 14.36
N LYS A 66 -11.98 -16.96 15.18
CA LYS A 66 -12.46 -18.24 15.69
C LYS A 66 -13.70 -18.10 16.57
N ARG A 67 -13.73 -17.08 17.43
CA ARG A 67 -14.87 -16.81 18.34
C ARG A 67 -15.82 -15.76 17.80
N GLY A 68 -15.56 -15.17 16.63
CA GLY A 68 -16.39 -14.14 16.03
C GLY A 68 -16.49 -12.88 16.89
N LYS A 69 -15.40 -12.46 17.54
CA LYS A 69 -15.40 -11.30 18.47
C LYS A 69 -15.84 -10.00 17.80
N TRP A 70 -15.57 -9.86 16.50
CA TRP A 70 -16.01 -8.71 15.69
C TRP A 70 -17.31 -8.96 14.93
N GLY A 71 -18.03 -10.05 15.25
CA GLY A 71 -19.24 -10.47 14.55
C GLY A 71 -18.98 -11.15 13.21
N SER A 72 -20.05 -11.39 12.46
CA SER A 72 -20.01 -12.05 11.14
C SER A 72 -19.77 -11.09 9.97
N ASP A 73 -19.96 -9.79 10.20
CA ASP A 73 -19.80 -8.76 9.17
C ASP A 73 -18.37 -8.73 8.63
N GLY A 74 -18.24 -8.33 7.37
CA GLY A 74 -16.94 -8.28 6.71
C GLY A 74 -16.24 -9.65 6.69
N GLY A 75 -16.97 -10.77 6.80
CA GLY A 75 -16.41 -12.12 6.82
C GLY A 75 -15.65 -12.44 8.11
N GLY A 76 -15.97 -11.77 9.22
CA GLY A 76 -15.27 -11.85 10.50
C GLY A 76 -14.31 -10.68 10.76
N SER A 77 -14.04 -9.85 9.76
CA SER A 77 -13.22 -8.63 9.89
C SER A 77 -13.99 -7.42 10.44
N GLY A 78 -15.22 -7.62 10.91
CA GLY A 78 -16.06 -6.60 11.54
C GLY A 78 -16.85 -5.71 10.57
N ALA A 79 -17.76 -4.92 11.15
CA ALA A 79 -18.67 -4.04 10.42
C ALA A 79 -17.96 -2.98 9.57
N GLY A 80 -16.74 -2.58 9.96
CA GLY A 80 -15.87 -1.68 9.19
C GLY A 80 -15.44 -2.22 7.81
N SER A 81 -15.67 -3.51 7.55
CA SER A 81 -15.18 -4.27 6.40
C SER A 81 -16.30 -4.78 5.48
N THR A 82 -17.54 -4.32 5.62
CA THR A 82 -18.62 -4.67 4.69
C THR A 82 -18.47 -3.96 3.34
N VAL A 83 -19.15 -4.46 2.31
CA VAL A 83 -19.09 -3.88 0.96
C VAL A 83 -19.67 -2.47 0.93
N GLU A 84 -20.73 -2.23 1.70
CA GLU A 84 -21.43 -0.96 1.82
C GLU A 84 -20.53 0.09 2.47
N ILE A 85 -19.90 -0.28 3.59
CA ILE A 85 -19.07 0.62 4.40
C ILE A 85 -17.80 1.03 3.66
N THR A 86 -17.23 0.12 2.87
CA THR A 86 -15.95 0.33 2.17
C THR A 86 -16.09 0.97 0.79
N LYS A 87 -17.29 1.42 0.39
CA LYS A 87 -17.51 2.08 -0.91
C LYS A 87 -16.57 3.29 -1.12
N GLY A 88 -16.47 4.17 -0.11
CA GLY A 88 -15.58 5.33 -0.15
C GLY A 88 -14.10 4.93 -0.22
N THR A 89 -13.69 3.95 0.60
CA THR A 89 -12.34 3.37 0.59
C THR A 89 -11.96 2.80 -0.77
N ARG A 90 -12.85 2.05 -1.43
CA ARG A 90 -12.57 1.49 -2.77
C ARG A 90 -12.34 2.58 -3.81
N ALA A 91 -13.19 3.61 -3.83
CA ALA A 91 -13.05 4.73 -4.77
C ALA A 91 -11.74 5.50 -4.54
N LEU A 92 -11.42 5.79 -3.28
CA LEU A 92 -10.18 6.43 -2.85
C LEU A 92 -8.95 5.61 -3.29
N LEU A 93 -8.93 4.31 -2.99
CA LEU A 93 -7.81 3.44 -3.35
C LEU A 93 -7.63 3.36 -4.87
N LYS A 94 -8.73 3.23 -5.63
CA LYS A 94 -8.69 3.23 -7.09
C LYS A 94 -8.06 4.52 -7.63
N GLN A 95 -8.48 5.67 -7.08
CA GLN A 95 -7.92 6.96 -7.43
C GLN A 95 -6.44 7.05 -7.07
N ALA A 96 -6.05 6.71 -5.83
CA ALA A 96 -4.66 6.72 -5.40
C ALA A 96 -3.78 5.82 -6.27
N ILE A 97 -4.27 4.64 -6.66
CA ILE A 97 -3.54 3.73 -7.55
C ILE A 97 -3.27 4.38 -8.90
N THR A 98 -4.26 5.09 -9.44
CA THR A 98 -4.21 5.76 -10.75
C THR A 98 -3.30 6.98 -10.70
N ASP A 99 -3.56 7.90 -9.76
CA ASP A 99 -2.87 9.19 -9.65
C ASP A 99 -1.39 9.02 -9.31
N LEU A 100 -1.04 8.02 -8.49
CA LEU A 100 0.35 7.73 -8.11
C LEU A 100 1.08 6.83 -9.12
N GLY A 101 0.36 6.30 -10.12
CA GLY A 101 0.91 5.36 -11.12
C GLY A 101 1.54 4.13 -10.48
N VAL A 102 0.91 3.56 -9.45
CA VAL A 102 1.40 2.35 -8.76
C VAL A 102 0.96 1.11 -9.52
N ARG A 103 1.84 0.11 -9.60
CA ARG A 103 1.59 -1.14 -10.33
C ARG A 103 1.56 -2.35 -9.41
N SER A 104 1.80 -2.11 -8.12
CA SER A 104 1.91 -3.15 -7.12
C SER A 104 1.53 -2.61 -5.74
N MET A 105 0.79 -3.41 -4.97
CA MET A 105 0.32 -3.05 -3.63
C MET A 105 0.51 -4.19 -2.65
N ILE A 106 0.98 -3.85 -1.45
CA ILE A 106 0.84 -4.69 -0.26
C ILE A 106 -0.37 -4.18 0.52
N ASP A 107 -1.27 -5.08 0.90
CA ASP A 107 -2.37 -4.81 1.83
C ASP A 107 -2.11 -5.57 3.13
N VAL A 108 -1.91 -4.84 4.23
CA VAL A 108 -1.50 -5.41 5.51
C VAL A 108 -2.14 -4.66 6.68
N PRO A 109 -3.10 -5.26 7.41
CA PRO A 109 -3.71 -6.57 7.21
C PRO A 109 -4.68 -6.58 6.03
N CYS A 110 -4.83 -7.74 5.37
CA CYS A 110 -5.77 -7.93 4.25
C CYS A 110 -7.14 -8.48 4.66
N GLY A 111 -7.26 -9.04 5.87
CA GLY A 111 -8.52 -9.56 6.42
C GLY A 111 -9.20 -10.60 5.53
N ALA A 112 -10.52 -10.74 5.68
CA ALA A 112 -11.31 -11.76 4.99
C ALA A 112 -11.56 -11.48 3.50
N MET A 113 -10.98 -10.41 2.92
CA MET A 113 -11.07 -10.07 1.50
C MET A 113 -12.52 -9.93 0.98
N VAL A 114 -13.45 -9.43 1.80
CA VAL A 114 -14.86 -9.27 1.38
C VAL A 114 -15.05 -8.19 0.31
N TRP A 115 -14.35 -7.06 0.44
CA TRP A 115 -14.55 -5.90 -0.44
C TRP A 115 -13.40 -5.65 -1.40
N MET A 116 -12.18 -6.07 -1.05
CA MET A 116 -10.97 -5.84 -1.83
C MET A 116 -11.03 -6.45 -3.25
N PRO A 117 -11.62 -7.64 -3.49
CA PRO A 117 -11.75 -8.19 -4.84
C PRO A 117 -12.51 -7.28 -5.81
N LEU A 118 -13.53 -6.55 -5.33
CA LEU A 118 -14.30 -5.62 -6.16
C LEU A 118 -13.40 -4.52 -6.74
N LEU A 119 -12.50 -3.98 -5.90
CA LEU A 119 -11.51 -3.00 -6.34
C LEU A 119 -10.46 -3.62 -7.26
N LEU A 120 -9.86 -4.74 -6.85
CA LEU A 120 -8.75 -5.34 -7.60
C LEU A 120 -9.18 -5.80 -8.99
N GLU A 121 -10.41 -6.27 -9.16
CA GLU A 121 -10.95 -6.63 -10.48
C GLU A 121 -11.12 -5.42 -11.39
N GLU A 122 -11.50 -4.26 -10.84
CA GLU A 122 -11.53 -2.99 -11.60
C GLU A 122 -10.12 -2.51 -11.96
N VAL A 123 -9.15 -2.66 -11.06
CA VAL A 123 -7.74 -2.35 -11.32
C VAL A 123 -7.17 -3.27 -12.41
N GLU A 124 -7.44 -4.57 -12.35
CA GLU A 124 -6.93 -5.55 -13.33
C GLU A 124 -7.51 -5.36 -14.74
N LYS A 125 -8.73 -4.83 -14.88
CA LYS A 125 -9.31 -4.49 -16.19
C LYS A 125 -8.48 -3.43 -16.92
N GLU A 126 -7.93 -2.47 -16.18
CA GLU A 126 -7.10 -1.39 -16.73
C GLU A 126 -5.60 -1.72 -16.70
N GLN A 127 -5.17 -2.51 -15.72
CA GLN A 127 -3.78 -2.90 -15.49
C GLN A 127 -3.68 -4.41 -15.23
N PRO A 128 -3.75 -5.27 -16.27
CA PRO A 128 -3.76 -6.73 -16.11
C PRO A 128 -2.52 -7.33 -15.42
N SER A 129 -1.43 -6.57 -15.33
CA SER A 129 -0.19 -6.96 -14.66
C SER A 129 -0.07 -6.41 -13.23
N PHE A 130 -1.11 -5.77 -12.69
CA PHE A 130 -1.09 -5.22 -11.33
C PHE A 130 -0.85 -6.34 -10.31
N LYS A 131 0.11 -6.14 -9.41
CA LYS A 131 0.50 -7.13 -8.40
C LYS A 131 -0.12 -6.80 -7.06
N TYR A 132 -0.81 -7.78 -6.47
CA TYR A 132 -1.40 -7.64 -5.15
C TYR A 132 -0.80 -8.65 -4.19
N LEU A 133 -0.39 -8.19 -3.01
CA LEU A 133 0.02 -9.03 -1.91
C LEU A 133 -0.79 -8.72 -0.65
N GLY A 134 -1.70 -9.63 -0.28
CA GLY A 134 -2.43 -9.56 0.97
C GLY A 134 -1.68 -10.25 2.10
N LEU A 135 -1.32 -9.51 3.14
CA LEU A 135 -0.65 -10.02 4.32
C LEU A 135 -1.59 -9.91 5.51
N ASP A 136 -1.63 -10.91 6.38
CA ASP A 136 -2.43 -10.85 7.61
C ASP A 136 -1.77 -11.73 8.67
N ILE A 137 -1.86 -11.34 9.94
CA ILE A 137 -1.30 -12.14 11.03
C ILE A 137 -2.13 -13.42 11.26
N THR A 138 -3.41 -13.41 10.88
CA THR A 138 -4.36 -14.49 11.05
C THR A 138 -4.17 -15.57 9.98
N ALA A 139 -3.45 -16.64 10.33
CA ALA A 139 -3.10 -17.74 9.42
C ALA A 139 -4.32 -18.45 8.82
N SER A 140 -5.42 -18.60 9.57
CA SER A 140 -6.67 -19.22 9.11
C SER A 140 -7.34 -18.41 7.99
N VAL A 141 -7.35 -17.07 8.13
CA VAL A 141 -7.84 -16.13 7.11
C VAL A 141 -6.97 -16.16 5.86
N VAL A 142 -5.64 -16.11 6.03
CA VAL A 142 -4.70 -16.23 4.91
C VAL A 142 -4.89 -17.54 4.16
N LYS A 143 -5.03 -18.67 4.88
CA LYS A 143 -5.26 -19.98 4.28
C LYS A 143 -6.55 -20.02 3.48
N LYS A 144 -7.62 -19.42 4.01
CA LYS A 144 -8.91 -19.27 3.29
C LYS A 144 -8.73 -18.43 2.02
N ASN A 145 -8.07 -17.28 2.11
CA ASN A 145 -7.84 -16.39 0.96
C ASN A 145 -7.00 -17.07 -0.13
N LYS A 146 -5.92 -17.77 0.23
CA LYS A 146 -5.11 -18.57 -0.72
C LYS A 146 -5.96 -19.57 -1.49
N LYS A 147 -6.89 -20.27 -0.81
CA LYS A 147 -7.79 -21.23 -1.43
C LYS A 147 -8.81 -20.55 -2.34
N THR A 148 -9.47 -19.51 -1.86
CA THR A 148 -10.54 -18.80 -2.59
C THR A 148 -10.03 -18.15 -3.86
N PHE A 149 -8.83 -17.55 -3.83
CA PHE A 149 -8.28 -16.77 -4.93
C PHE A 149 -7.16 -17.51 -5.69
N ALA A 150 -7.11 -18.84 -5.60
CA ALA A 150 -6.05 -19.65 -6.24
C ALA A 150 -5.95 -19.47 -7.76
N THR A 151 -7.04 -19.07 -8.43
CA THR A 151 -7.07 -18.83 -9.88
C THR A 151 -6.53 -17.44 -10.28
N LYS A 152 -6.37 -16.52 -9.32
CA LYS A 152 -5.87 -15.15 -9.57
C LYS A 152 -4.35 -15.17 -9.73
N LYS A 153 -3.89 -14.89 -10.95
CA LYS A 153 -2.46 -15.00 -11.31
C LYS A 153 -1.57 -14.03 -10.56
N ASN A 154 -2.05 -12.84 -10.20
CA ASN A 154 -1.25 -11.77 -9.61
C ASN A 154 -1.59 -11.45 -8.15
N TRP A 155 -2.49 -12.23 -7.52
CA TRP A 155 -2.85 -12.05 -6.12
C TRP A 155 -2.13 -13.10 -5.29
N ARG A 156 -1.38 -12.67 -4.29
CA ARG A 156 -0.67 -13.54 -3.36
C ARG A 156 -1.08 -13.21 -1.94
N PHE A 157 -0.95 -14.20 -1.07
CA PHE A 157 -1.30 -14.06 0.33
C PHE A 157 -0.22 -14.68 1.22
N GLY A 158 0.00 -14.11 2.41
CA GLY A 158 1.00 -14.59 3.36
C GLY A 158 0.61 -14.30 4.80
N ALA A 159 0.93 -15.24 5.70
CA ALA A 159 0.84 -14.98 7.14
C ALA A 159 2.00 -14.06 7.52
N PHE A 160 1.70 -12.96 8.20
CA PHE A 160 2.67 -11.89 8.42
C PHE A 160 2.33 -11.07 9.66
N ASP A 161 3.31 -10.89 10.53
CA ASP A 161 3.25 -10.00 11.68
C ASP A 161 3.91 -8.66 11.35
N LEU A 162 3.08 -7.62 11.26
CA LEU A 162 3.51 -6.27 10.93
C LEU A 162 4.45 -5.66 11.98
N THR A 163 4.42 -6.15 13.22
CA THR A 163 5.18 -5.58 14.34
C THR A 163 6.61 -6.11 14.41
N SER A 164 6.89 -7.28 13.85
CA SER A 164 8.15 -7.99 14.06
C SER A 164 8.87 -8.44 12.79
N GLN A 165 8.17 -8.49 11.64
CA GLN A 165 8.73 -9.00 10.40
C GLN A 165 9.01 -7.89 9.38
N ALA A 166 10.01 -8.09 8.51
CA ALA A 166 10.32 -7.17 7.42
C ALA A 166 9.41 -7.39 6.21
N LEU A 167 8.89 -6.31 5.63
CA LEU A 167 8.03 -6.41 4.45
C LEU A 167 8.79 -6.88 3.20
N PRO A 168 8.15 -7.69 2.34
CA PRO A 168 8.68 -8.02 1.02
C PRO A 168 9.00 -6.78 0.19
N ARG A 169 10.14 -6.81 -0.50
CA ARG A 169 10.57 -5.73 -1.40
C ARG A 169 9.85 -5.78 -2.74
N GLY A 170 9.89 -4.66 -3.46
CA GLY A 170 9.43 -4.58 -4.86
C GLY A 170 7.94 -4.26 -5.05
N TYR A 171 7.33 -3.61 -4.05
CA TYR A 171 5.96 -3.09 -4.13
C TYR A 171 5.94 -1.58 -4.06
N ASP A 172 5.03 -0.93 -4.78
CA ASP A 172 4.96 0.53 -4.88
C ASP A 172 4.22 1.18 -3.71
N LEU A 173 3.08 0.59 -3.35
CA LEU A 173 2.15 1.09 -2.33
C LEU A 173 2.00 0.06 -1.21
N ILE A 174 1.98 0.53 0.03
CA ILE A 174 1.45 -0.23 1.16
C ILE A 174 0.15 0.42 1.59
N HIS A 175 -0.91 -0.39 1.70
CA HIS A 175 -2.17 -0.01 2.31
C HIS A 175 -2.32 -0.74 3.64
N THR A 176 -2.59 0.01 4.71
CA THR A 176 -2.85 -0.54 6.04
C THR A 176 -4.03 0.17 6.67
N ARG A 177 -5.15 -0.54 6.75
CA ARG A 177 -6.44 -0.02 7.21
C ARG A 177 -7.02 -0.97 8.24
N ASP A 178 -7.62 -0.42 9.28
CA ASP A 178 -8.23 -1.18 10.37
C ASP A 178 -7.28 -2.18 11.03
N ALA A 179 -6.13 -1.65 11.44
CA ALA A 179 -5.00 -2.42 11.92
C ALA A 179 -4.43 -1.81 13.19
N LEU A 180 -3.90 -0.60 13.05
CA LEU A 180 -3.10 0.03 14.09
C LEU A 180 -3.95 0.43 15.31
N GLN A 181 -5.26 0.66 15.16
CA GLN A 181 -6.16 0.91 16.30
C GLN A 181 -6.33 -0.30 17.24
N HIS A 182 -5.88 -1.48 16.83
CA HIS A 182 -5.96 -2.73 17.58
C HIS A 182 -4.63 -3.10 18.22
N LEU A 183 -3.68 -2.17 18.26
CA LEU A 183 -2.35 -2.41 18.76
C LEU A 183 -2.03 -1.40 19.88
N SER A 184 -1.31 -1.87 20.88
CA SER A 184 -0.62 -1.07 21.88
C SER A 184 0.30 -0.06 21.21
N CYS A 185 0.64 0.99 21.93
CA CYS A 185 1.50 2.05 21.43
C CYS A 185 2.85 1.50 20.94
N ARG A 186 3.45 0.56 21.69
CA ARG A 186 4.74 -0.03 21.31
C ARG A 186 4.63 -0.89 20.05
N SER A 187 3.54 -1.64 19.91
CA SER A 187 3.25 -2.43 18.71
C SER A 187 2.98 -1.53 17.50
N ILE A 188 2.27 -0.41 17.67
CA ILE A 188 2.08 0.61 16.62
C ILE A 188 3.44 1.18 16.18
N VAL A 189 4.32 1.57 17.10
CA VAL A 189 5.65 2.10 16.73
C VAL A 189 6.47 1.06 15.98
N ALA A 190 6.40 -0.21 16.40
CA ALA A 190 7.08 -1.30 15.72
C ALA A 190 6.53 -1.51 14.29
N ALA A 191 5.20 -1.50 14.13
CA ALA A 191 4.53 -1.56 12.84
C ALA A 191 4.90 -0.38 11.92
N LEU A 192 4.87 0.86 12.44
CA LEU A 192 5.28 2.05 11.69
C LEU A 192 6.72 1.95 11.20
N ARG A 193 7.64 1.44 12.04
CA ARG A 193 9.02 1.19 11.64
C ARG A 193 9.13 0.15 10.52
N THR A 194 8.37 -0.95 10.61
CA THR A 194 8.30 -1.97 9.55
C THR A 194 7.81 -1.36 8.23
N LEU A 195 6.74 -0.57 8.27
CA LEU A 195 6.19 0.12 7.09
C LEU A 195 7.24 1.08 6.48
N ALA A 196 7.87 1.90 7.33
CA ALA A 196 8.84 2.92 6.92
C ALA A 196 10.16 2.36 6.39
N THR A 197 10.55 1.15 6.78
CA THR A 197 11.78 0.48 6.32
C THR A 197 11.57 -0.41 5.09
N SER A 198 10.34 -0.43 4.55
CA SER A 198 10.03 -1.08 3.28
C SER A 198 10.75 -0.42 2.10
N SER A 199 10.79 -1.11 0.96
CA SER A 199 11.27 -0.53 -0.30
C SER A 199 10.16 0.15 -1.11
N SER A 200 9.01 0.44 -0.50
CA SER A 200 7.86 1.03 -1.17
C SER A 200 8.02 2.53 -1.35
N ARG A 201 7.22 3.11 -2.25
CA ARG A 201 7.19 4.56 -2.50
C ARG A 201 6.22 5.26 -1.56
N TYR A 202 5.06 4.64 -1.36
CA TYR A 202 3.94 5.25 -0.65
C TYR A 202 3.37 4.34 0.44
N LEU A 203 2.90 4.96 1.51
CA LEU A 203 2.06 4.35 2.54
C LEU A 203 0.72 5.07 2.56
N LEU A 204 -0.36 4.30 2.51
CA LEU A 204 -1.71 4.79 2.78
C LEU A 204 -2.23 4.09 4.04
N VAL A 205 -2.35 4.85 5.13
CA VAL A 205 -2.62 4.31 6.48
C VAL A 205 -3.87 4.90 7.11
N GLY A 206 -4.72 4.06 7.69
CA GLY A 206 -5.91 4.46 8.42
C GLY A 206 -5.61 5.26 9.69
N SER A 207 -6.40 6.29 9.96
CA SER A 207 -6.36 7.09 11.19
C SER A 207 -7.71 7.77 11.47
N TYR A 208 -7.84 8.38 12.63
CA TYR A 208 -9.04 9.01 13.19
C TYR A 208 -8.71 10.43 13.69
N ASN A 209 -9.73 11.16 14.13
CA ASN A 209 -9.60 12.53 14.65
C ASN A 209 -9.60 12.62 16.19
N ALA A 210 -9.31 11.54 16.91
CA ALA A 210 -9.22 11.58 18.36
C ALA A 210 -8.25 12.66 18.86
N THR A 211 -8.58 13.29 19.98
CA THR A 211 -7.76 14.36 20.57
C THR A 211 -6.52 13.82 21.25
N THR A 212 -6.60 12.61 21.79
CA THR A 212 -5.52 11.92 22.51
C THR A 212 -5.45 10.45 22.10
N ASN A 213 -4.24 9.93 21.94
CA ASN A 213 -4.03 8.49 21.85
C ASN A 213 -3.96 7.89 23.25
N VAL A 214 -4.46 6.66 23.40
CA VAL A 214 -4.34 5.85 24.61
C VAL A 214 -3.49 4.63 24.31
N ASP A 215 -2.86 4.07 25.35
CA ASP A 215 -2.21 2.77 25.24
C ASP A 215 -3.24 1.70 25.63
N ILE A 216 -3.29 0.62 24.85
CA ILE A 216 -4.25 -0.48 24.98
C ILE A 216 -3.50 -1.81 24.95
N GLU A 217 -4.15 -2.89 25.35
CA GLU A 217 -3.65 -4.23 25.05
C GLU A 217 -3.84 -4.55 23.56
N ASP A 218 -2.90 -5.29 22.96
CA ASP A 218 -3.03 -5.72 21.57
C ASP A 218 -4.33 -6.56 21.41
N GLY A 219 -5.15 -6.23 20.42
CA GLY A 219 -6.46 -6.82 20.16
C GLY A 219 -7.65 -6.00 20.65
N GLU A 220 -7.46 -4.99 21.51
CA GLU A 220 -8.51 -4.04 21.90
C GLU A 220 -8.78 -3.00 20.79
N TYR A 221 -9.44 -1.88 21.10
CA TYR A 221 -9.76 -0.84 20.11
C TYR A 221 -9.71 0.56 20.71
N PHE A 222 -9.17 1.51 19.96
CA PHE A 222 -9.34 2.94 20.21
C PHE A 222 -9.29 3.75 18.90
N ASP A 223 -9.84 4.96 18.91
CA ASP A 223 -9.75 5.85 17.75
C ASP A 223 -8.32 6.42 17.62
N LEU A 224 -7.47 5.77 16.83
CA LEU A 224 -6.06 6.13 16.65
C LEU A 224 -5.87 7.43 15.84
N ASN A 225 -5.16 8.41 16.41
CA ASN A 225 -4.70 9.60 15.69
C ASN A 225 -3.18 9.63 15.50
N LEU A 226 -2.70 9.22 14.32
CA LEU A 226 -1.27 9.19 13.98
C LEU A 226 -0.61 10.58 13.91
N ARG A 227 -1.41 11.65 13.79
CA ARG A 227 -0.92 13.03 13.73
C ARG A 227 -0.73 13.64 15.12
N ARG A 228 -1.07 12.91 16.19
CA ARG A 228 -0.96 13.36 17.58
C ARG A 228 0.11 12.56 18.34
N PRO A 229 0.56 13.04 19.51
CA PRO A 229 1.46 12.28 20.36
C PRO A 229 0.88 10.90 20.68
N PRO A 230 1.71 9.86 20.76
CA PRO A 230 3.17 9.89 20.68
C PRO A 230 3.73 9.81 19.25
N TYR A 231 2.89 9.64 18.22
CA TYR A 231 3.33 9.34 16.85
C TYR A 231 3.76 10.57 16.06
N ASN A 232 3.06 11.71 16.20
CA ASN A 232 3.41 13.00 15.61
C ASN A 232 3.73 12.96 14.10
N LEU A 233 3.04 12.10 13.34
CA LEU A 233 3.16 12.04 11.88
C LEU A 233 2.31 13.16 11.27
N ASP A 234 2.76 14.41 11.33
CA ASP A 234 1.94 15.59 11.04
C ASP A 234 1.98 16.06 9.58
N LYS A 235 2.85 15.47 8.76
CA LYS A 235 3.11 15.85 7.36
C LYS A 235 2.72 14.75 6.35
N PRO A 236 1.44 14.34 6.26
CA PRO A 236 0.99 13.51 5.16
C PRO A 236 1.03 14.29 3.84
N LEU A 237 1.32 13.61 2.73
CA LEU A 237 1.18 14.13 1.38
C LEU A 237 -0.28 14.48 1.05
N ALA A 238 -1.21 13.69 1.58
CA ALA A 238 -2.65 13.89 1.42
C ALA A 238 -3.42 13.24 2.58
N VAL A 239 -4.61 13.77 2.84
CA VAL A 239 -5.56 13.22 3.81
C VAL A 239 -6.87 12.96 3.07
N PHE A 240 -7.34 11.72 3.11
CA PHE A 240 -8.57 11.30 2.46
C PHE A 240 -9.59 10.88 3.50
N ALA A 241 -10.81 11.43 3.44
CA ALA A 241 -11.90 10.96 4.29
C ALA A 241 -12.54 9.70 3.68
N GLU A 242 -12.84 8.68 4.50
CA GLU A 242 -13.56 7.49 4.03
C GLU A 242 -15.06 7.77 3.75
N ASN A 243 -15.54 8.95 4.15
CA ASN A 243 -16.89 9.47 3.88
C ASN A 243 -18.00 8.47 4.22
N ASN A 244 -17.95 7.94 5.44
CA ASN A 244 -18.95 7.01 5.93
C ASN A 244 -19.73 7.62 7.11
N PRO A 245 -21.05 7.80 7.00
CA PRO A 245 -21.86 8.39 8.06
C PRO A 245 -22.15 7.44 9.24
N GLN A 246 -21.87 6.14 9.11
CA GLN A 246 -22.20 5.14 10.14
C GLN A 246 -21.14 5.03 11.25
N PHE A 247 -19.94 5.56 11.03
CA PHE A 247 -18.82 5.48 11.98
C PHE A 247 -18.25 6.86 12.29
N ALA A 248 -17.43 6.94 13.34
CA ALA A 248 -16.64 8.12 13.63
C ALA A 248 -15.82 8.55 12.40
N PRO A 249 -15.54 9.86 12.22
CA PRO A 249 -14.78 10.33 11.07
C PRO A 249 -13.43 9.62 10.96
N LYS A 250 -13.32 8.82 9.89
CA LYS A 250 -12.14 8.01 9.59
C LYS A 250 -11.47 8.50 8.33
N PHE A 251 -10.15 8.50 8.36
CA PHE A 251 -9.29 9.03 7.33
C PHE A 251 -8.24 8.01 6.91
N GLN A 252 -7.72 8.18 5.70
CA GLN A 252 -6.49 7.56 5.28
C GLN A 252 -5.45 8.65 4.99
N LEU A 253 -4.29 8.51 5.61
CA LEU A 253 -3.16 9.41 5.50
C LEU A 253 -2.18 8.83 4.48
N LEU A 254 -1.85 9.60 3.45
CA LEU A 254 -0.85 9.22 2.46
C LEU A 254 0.52 9.78 2.88
N TYR A 255 1.53 8.94 2.98
CA TYR A 255 2.91 9.33 3.24
C TYR A 255 3.85 8.88 2.13
N SER A 256 4.90 9.65 1.91
CA SER A 256 6.11 9.18 1.25
C SER A 256 6.87 8.28 2.23
N ILE A 257 7.18 7.05 1.84
CA ILE A 257 7.99 6.14 2.65
C ILE A 257 9.39 6.73 2.92
N PRO A 258 10.12 7.28 1.94
CA PRO A 258 11.39 7.96 2.19
C PRO A 258 11.34 9.07 3.25
N GLU A 259 10.25 9.83 3.32
CA GLU A 259 10.10 10.87 4.36
C GLU A 259 9.72 10.26 5.72
N LEU A 260 8.85 9.24 5.72
CA LEU A 260 8.47 8.51 6.94
C LEU A 260 9.67 7.79 7.57
N ALA A 261 10.61 7.30 6.75
CA ALA A 261 11.84 6.64 7.22
C ALA A 261 12.78 7.56 8.03
N LYS A 262 12.60 8.89 7.94
CA LYS A 262 13.40 9.87 8.68
C LYS A 262 12.92 10.07 10.13
N GLN A 263 11.77 9.49 10.50
CA GLN A 263 11.22 9.62 11.85
C GLN A 263 12.09 8.90 12.87
N ASP A 264 12.21 9.46 14.07
CA ASP A 264 12.88 8.81 15.19
C ASP A 264 11.91 7.84 15.90
N PHE A 265 11.87 6.60 15.40
CA PHE A 265 11.05 5.54 15.99
C PHE A 265 11.50 5.14 17.41
N ALA A 266 12.76 5.36 17.78
CA ALA A 266 13.23 5.09 19.13
C ALA A 266 12.67 6.12 20.12
N ALA A 267 12.74 7.40 19.79
CA ALA A 267 12.10 8.46 20.56
C ALA A 267 10.57 8.30 20.58
N MET A 268 9.95 7.88 19.47
CA MET A 268 8.53 7.56 19.41
C MET A 268 8.14 6.46 20.39
N LYS A 269 8.94 5.38 20.46
CA LYS A 269 8.74 4.29 21.42
C LYS A 269 8.91 4.74 22.87
N LEU A 270 9.85 5.65 23.15
CA LEU A 270 10.03 6.21 24.50
C LEU A 270 8.79 7.02 24.93
N ARG A 271 8.17 7.78 24.02
CA ARG A 271 6.93 8.53 24.30
C ARG A 271 5.73 7.63 24.60
N CYS A 272 5.75 6.35 24.23
CA CYS A 272 4.69 5.42 24.65
C CYS A 272 4.63 5.24 26.18
N ALA A 273 5.72 5.45 26.91
CA ALA A 273 5.70 5.39 28.37
C ALA A 273 5.02 6.62 29.01
N PHE A 274 4.84 7.71 28.25
CA PHE A 274 4.28 8.97 28.71
C PHE A 274 3.41 9.60 27.61
N PRO A 275 2.24 9.03 27.27
CA PRO A 275 1.41 9.51 26.15
C PRO A 275 0.93 10.97 26.31
N GLN A 276 1.05 11.55 27.52
CA GLN A 276 0.72 12.94 27.84
C GLN A 276 1.94 13.86 28.10
N ALA A 277 3.18 13.41 27.91
CA ALA A 277 4.33 14.28 28.12
C ALA A 277 4.32 15.40 27.06
N CYS A 278 4.03 16.60 27.56
CA CYS A 278 3.89 17.87 26.85
C CYS A 278 4.86 18.03 25.66
N PRO A 279 4.36 18.38 24.45
CA PRO A 279 5.22 18.72 23.31
C PRO A 279 6.18 19.88 23.58
N ASP A 280 5.86 20.72 24.58
CA ASP A 280 6.55 21.96 24.93
C ASP A 280 7.04 21.98 26.40
N CYS A 281 7.32 20.84 27.02
CA CYS A 281 7.99 20.85 28.33
C CYS A 281 9.45 21.31 28.18
N PRO A 282 9.95 22.13 29.13
CA PRO A 282 11.28 22.76 29.07
C PRO A 282 12.44 21.75 29.03
#